data_AF-A0A168W8J9-F1
#
_entry.id   AF-A0A168W8J9-F1
#
_cell.length_a   1.000
_cell.length_b   1.000
_cell.length_c   1.000
_cell.angle_alpha   90.00
_cell.angle_beta   90.00
_cell.angle_gamma   90.00
#
_symmetry.space_group_name_H-M   'P 1'
#
loop_
_entity.id
_entity.type
_entity.pdbx_description
1 polymer ?
#
loop_
_entity_poly.entity_id
_entity_poly.type
_entity_poly.pdbx_seq_one_letter_code
_entity_poly.pdbx_strand_id
1 'polypeptide(L)'
;MKEDNIRIYLNMILGTIGTILISLGLIRYLGTESDIKDYIGAFLGFTLMLGYIDYLEKKAGISRKLTWIRALVSIVFIFISYFIYY
;
A
#
# COMPACT_ATOMS: atom_id res chain seq x y z
N MET A 1 -16.25 13.18 18.36
CA MET A 1 -14.84 13.62 18.44
C MET A 1 -13.86 12.48 18.74
N LYS A 2 -13.98 11.70 19.82
CA LYS A 2 -13.09 10.53 20.06
C LYS A 2 -13.38 9.33 19.14
N GLU A 3 -14.66 9.00 18.92
CA GLU A 3 -15.05 7.85 18.08
C GLU A 3 -14.75 8.05 16.59
N ASP A 4 -14.93 9.28 16.08
CA ASP A 4 -14.63 9.60 14.67
C ASP A 4 -13.15 9.40 14.36
N ASN A 5 -12.28 9.80 15.29
CA ASN A 5 -10.84 9.59 15.17
C ASN A 5 -10.49 8.09 15.16
N ILE A 6 -11.09 7.29 16.04
CA ILE A 6 -10.85 5.84 16.06
C ILE A 6 -11.24 5.20 14.73
N ARG A 7 -12.40 5.56 14.15
CA ARG A 7 -12.83 5.05 12.85
C ARG A 7 -11.84 5.43 11.73
N ILE A 8 -11.33 6.66 11.74
CA ILE A 8 -10.35 7.13 10.76
C ILE A 8 -9.05 6.32 10.86
N TYR A 9 -8.53 6.09 12.06
CA TYR A 9 -7.31 5.29 12.25
C TYR A 9 -7.50 3.81 11.92
N LEU A 10 -8.67 3.24 12.22
CA LEU A 10 -9.01 1.87 11.80
C LEU A 10 -9.02 1.75 10.28
N ASN A 11 -9.63 2.69 9.57
CA ASN A 11 -9.61 2.72 8.11
C ASN A 11 -8.19 2.84 7.56
N MET A 12 -7.33 3.63 8.20
CA MET A 12 -5.91 3.75 7.82
C MET A 12 -5.16 2.42 8.01
N ILE A 13 -5.39 1.71 9.12
CA ILE A 13 -4.80 0.39 9.38
C ILE A 13 -5.28 -0.63 8.34
N LEU A 14 -6.59 -0.69 8.08
CA LEU A 14 -7.16 -1.58 7.07
C LEU A 14 -6.60 -1.27 5.67
N GLY A 15 -6.49 0.00 5.31
CA GLY A 15 -5.86 0.43 4.05
C GLY A 15 -4.40 -0.01 3.94
N THR A 16 -3.66 0.02 5.06
CA THR A 16 -2.26 -0.44 5.12
C THR A 16 -2.18 -1.95 4.92
N ILE A 17 -2.99 -2.72 5.66
CA ILE A 17 -3.05 -4.19 5.53
C ILE A 17 -3.42 -4.58 4.10
N GLY A 18 -4.44 -3.94 3.52
CA GLY A 18 -4.86 -4.19 2.14
C GLY A 18 -3.74 -3.92 1.13
N THR A 19 -3.01 -2.81 1.31
CA THR A 19 -1.85 -2.47 0.47
C THR A 19 -0.76 -3.53 0.53
N ILE A 20 -0.47 -4.05 1.74
CA ILE A 20 0.50 -5.13 1.94
C ILE A 20 0.04 -6.42 1.23
N LEU A 21 -1.23 -6.82 1.41
CA LEU A 21 -1.78 -8.03 0.78
C LEU A 21 -1.75 -7.96 -0.75
N ILE A 22 -2.11 -6.81 -1.32
CA ILE A 22 -2.02 -6.57 -2.77
C ILE A 22 -0.58 -6.66 -3.25
N SER A 23 0.36 -6.08 -2.51
CA SER A 23 1.79 -6.14 -2.82
C SER A 23 2.31 -7.58 -2.85
N LEU A 24 1.94 -8.40 -1.86
CA LEU A 24 2.30 -9.81 -1.80
C LEU A 24 1.75 -10.59 -2.99
N GLY A 25 0.48 -10.35 -3.35
CA GLY A 25 -0.15 -10.95 -4.53
C GLY A 25 0.57 -10.55 -5.82
N LEU A 26 0.94 -9.28 -5.97
CA LEU A 26 1.68 -8.78 -7.12
C LEU A 26 3.07 -9.39 -7.22
N ILE A 27 3.82 -9.51 -6.13
CA ILE A 27 5.15 -10.13 -6.14
C ILE A 27 5.08 -11.58 -6.59
N ARG A 28 4.11 -12.34 -6.07
CA ARG A 28 3.91 -13.73 -6.49
C ARG A 28 3.52 -13.84 -7.96
N TYR A 29 2.60 -12.98 -8.42
CA TYR A 29 2.19 -12.92 -9.83
C TYR A 29 3.39 -12.59 -10.73
N LEU A 30 4.14 -11.55 -10.37
CA LEU A 30 5.33 -11.09 -11.09
C LEU A 30 6.53 -12.04 -10.97
N GLY A 31 6.44 -13.07 -10.12
CA GLY A 31 7.45 -14.13 -10.05
C GLY A 31 7.22 -15.29 -11.02
N THR A 32 6.09 -15.33 -11.72
CA THR A 32 5.67 -16.49 -12.52
C THR A 32 5.62 -16.13 -14.00
N GLU A 33 6.71 -16.37 -14.74
CA GLU A 33 6.83 -16.15 -16.20
C GLU A 33 6.26 -14.81 -16.72
N SER A 34 6.38 -13.75 -15.93
CA SER A 34 5.86 -12.42 -16.25
C SER A 34 6.79 -11.64 -17.15
N ASP A 35 6.21 -10.93 -18.11
CA ASP A 35 6.94 -10.08 -19.05
C ASP A 35 7.03 -8.64 -18.55
N ILE A 36 7.89 -7.83 -19.17
CA ILE A 36 8.10 -6.43 -18.77
C ILE A 36 6.82 -5.58 -18.77
N LYS A 37 5.82 -5.94 -19.58
CA LYS A 37 4.51 -5.27 -19.62
C LYS A 37 3.73 -5.50 -18.32
N ASP A 38 3.83 -6.68 -17.72
CA ASP A 38 3.16 -7.03 -16.47
C ASP A 38 3.77 -6.26 -15.31
N TYR A 39 5.10 -6.13 -15.29
CA TYR A 39 5.80 -5.28 -14.32
C TYR A 39 5.39 -3.81 -14.41
N ILE A 40 5.32 -3.25 -15.63
CA ILE A 40 4.89 -1.86 -15.84
C ILE A 40 3.43 -1.67 -15.38
N GLY A 41 2.54 -2.59 -15.76
CA GLY A 41 1.13 -2.55 -15.36
C GLY A 41 0.94 -2.63 -13.85
N ALA A 42 1.63 -3.56 -13.19
CA ALA A 42 1.63 -3.71 -11.75
C ALA A 42 2.18 -2.46 -11.04
N PHE A 43 3.31 -1.92 -11.51
CA PHE A 43 3.93 -0.73 -10.93
C PHE A 43 3.03 0.51 -11.05
N LEU A 44 2.48 0.77 -12.24
CA LEU A 44 1.57 1.89 -12.47
C LEU A 44 0.28 1.75 -11.66
N GLY A 45 -0.35 0.56 -11.70
CA GLY A 45 -1.57 0.29 -10.94
C GLY A 45 -1.37 0.46 -9.44
N PHE A 46 -0.25 -0.05 -8.90
CA PHE A 46 0.08 0.08 -7.50
C PHE A 46 0.37 1.54 -7.09
N THR A 47 1.09 2.29 -7.95
CA THR A 47 1.37 3.71 -7.71
C THR A 47 0.08 4.55 -7.70
N LEU A 48 -0.82 4.32 -8.64
CA LEU A 48 -2.12 4.98 -8.70
C LEU A 48 -2.98 4.65 -7.47
N MET A 49 -3.00 3.38 -7.04
CA MET A 49 -3.69 2.95 -5.84
C MET A 49 -3.15 3.68 -4.60
N LEU A 50 -1.82 3.72 -4.41
CA LEU A 50 -1.19 4.43 -3.30
C LEU A 50 -1.54 5.92 -3.29
N GLY A 51 -1.51 6.56 -4.46
CA GLY A 51 -1.89 7.97 -4.63
C GLY A 51 -3.35 8.22 -4.28
N TYR A 52 -4.26 7.32 -4.66
CA TYR A 52 -5.67 7.41 -4.29
C TYR A 52 -5.88 7.27 -2.77
N ILE A 53 -5.19 6.32 -2.12
CA ILE A 53 -5.32 6.18 -0.67
C ILE A 53 -4.73 7.40 0.05
N ASP A 54 -3.59 7.94 -0.38
CA ASP A 54 -3.03 9.19 0.18
C ASP A 54 -4.01 10.38 0.03
N TYR A 55 -4.70 10.48 -1.11
CA TYR A 55 -5.77 11.46 -1.29
C TYR A 55 -6.92 11.28 -0.28
N LEU A 56 -7.38 10.04 -0.05
CA LEU A 56 -8.43 9.74 0.92
C LEU A 56 -8.01 10.04 2.36
N GLU A 57 -6.78 9.71 2.74
CA GLU A 57 -6.23 9.98 4.08
C GLU A 57 -6.12 11.48 4.35
N LYS A 58 -5.65 12.26 3.37
CA LYS A 58 -5.63 13.73 3.45
C LYS A 58 -7.04 14.30 3.60
N LYS A 59 -8.00 13.79 2.83
CA LYS A 59 -9.41 14.20 2.91
C LYS A 59 -10.04 13.87 4.27
N ALA A 60 -9.58 12.80 4.93
CA ALA A 60 -10.00 12.41 6.27
C ALA A 60 -9.31 13.22 7.40
N GLY A 61 -8.42 14.16 7.08
CA GLY A 61 -7.71 14.97 8.08
C GLY A 61 -6.55 14.25 8.77
N ILE A 62 -6.07 13.12 8.21
CA ILE A 62 -4.91 12.41 8.74
C ILE A 62 -3.65 13.26 8.51
N SER A 63 -2.79 13.31 9.53
CA SER A 63 -1.55 14.09 9.43
C SER A 63 -0.64 13.54 8.32
N ARG A 64 -0.01 14.44 7.57
CA ARG A 64 0.94 14.08 6.50
C ARG A 64 2.08 13.18 7.01
N LYS A 65 2.49 13.33 8.27
CA LYS A 65 3.51 12.49 8.91
C LYS A 65 3.08 11.03 8.99
N LEU A 66 1.84 10.76 9.40
CA LEU A 66 1.27 9.41 9.49
C LEU A 66 1.16 8.76 8.11
N THR A 67 0.71 9.49 7.09
CA THR A 67 0.62 8.98 5.72
C THR A 67 2.00 8.61 5.14
N TRP A 68 3.04 9.39 5.44
CA TRP A 68 4.42 9.05 5.07
C TRP A 68 4.96 7.81 5.78
N ILE A 69 4.70 7.66 7.09
CA ILE A 69 5.09 6.47 7.85
C ILE A 69 4.44 5.24 7.23
N ARG A 70 3.14 5.31 6.93
CA ARG A 70 2.40 4.22 6.29
C ARG A 70 2.97 3.86 4.91
N ALA A 71 3.29 4.85 4.09
CA ALA A 71 3.89 4.62 2.78
C ALA A 71 5.27 3.93 2.91
N LEU A 72 6.11 4.39 3.86
CA LEU A 72 7.39 3.75 4.17
C LEU A 72 7.22 2.31 4.65
N VAL A 73 6.26 2.05 5.55
CA VAL A 73 5.95 0.69 6.02
C VAL A 73 5.57 -0.21 4.84
N SER A 74 4.73 0.28 3.92
CA SER A 74 4.31 -0.47 2.73
C SER A 74 5.50 -0.80 1.82
N ILE A 75 6.41 0.15 1.59
CA ILE A 75 7.62 -0.04 0.80
C ILE A 75 8.56 -1.05 1.46
N VAL A 76 8.84 -0.91 2.76
CA VAL A 76 9.69 -1.85 3.50
C VAL A 76 9.11 -3.27 3.45
N PHE A 77 7.79 -3.40 3.58
CA PHE A 77 7.12 -4.70 3.49
C PHE A 77 7.28 -5.34 2.11
N ILE A 78 7.22 -4.56 1.03
CA ILE A 78 7.47 -5.02 -0.34
C ILE A 78 8.88 -5.63 -0.44
N PHE A 79 9.90 -4.92 0.06
CA PHE A 79 11.29 -5.41 0.06
C PHE A 79 11.45 -6.69 0.87
N ILE A 80 10.88 -6.75 2.08
CA ILE A 80 10.91 -7.95 2.93
C ILE A 80 10.23 -9.11 2.21
N SER A 81 9.06 -8.89 1.61
CA SER A 81 8.36 -9.95 0.91
C SER A 81 9.13 -10.45 -0.30
N TYR A 82 9.76 -9.57 -1.08
CA TYR A 82 10.61 -9.99 -2.19
C TYR A 82 11.72 -10.94 -1.70
N PHE A 83 12.40 -10.58 -0.61
CA PHE A 83 13.45 -11.41 0.01
C PHE A 83 12.95 -12.75 0.59
N ILE A 84 11.68 -12.85 0.98
CA ILE A 84 11.09 -14.11 1.46
C ILE A 84 10.73 -15.04 0.29
N TYR A 85 10.25 -14.47 -0.81
CA TYR A 85 9.80 -15.24 -1.98
C TYR A 85 10.95 -15.62 -2.94
N TYR A 86 12.08 -14.91 -2.90
CA TYR A 86 13.26 -15.09 -3.75
C TYR A 86 14.56 -14.96 -2.93
#